data_AF-A0A830GD56-F1
#
_entry.id   AF-A0A830GD56-F1
#
_cell.length_a   1.000
_cell.length_b   1.000
_cell.length_c   1.000
_cell.angle_alpha   90.00
_cell.angle_beta   90.00
_cell.angle_gamma   90.00
#
_symmetry.space_group_name_H-M   'P 1'
#
loop_
_entity.id
_entity.type
_entity.pdbx_description
1 polymer ?
#
loop_
_entity_poly.entity_id
_entity_poly.type
_entity_poly.pdbx_seq_one_letter_code
_entity_poly.pdbx_strand_id
1 'polypeptide(L)'
;MIQSAQSHETVGTLRAVQEGNFVRTGGKRMGPIVDLFSAEATAKQLYPEEFGEWPGSIDEVPEDERLFDRQRVADVVNGEL
;
A
#
# COMPACT_ATOMS: atom_id res chain seq x y z
N MET A 1 2.49 7.20 12.23
CA MET A 1 3.16 5.87 12.18
C MET A 1 4.60 5.96 11.70
N ILE A 2 4.91 6.60 10.55
CA ILE A 2 6.32 6.91 10.18
C ILE A 2 6.98 7.73 11.28
N GLN A 3 6.31 8.78 11.78
CA GLN A 3 6.75 9.54 12.95
C GLN A 3 7.05 8.68 14.17
N SER A 4 6.26 7.61 14.40
CA SER A 4 6.44 6.71 15.53
C SER A 4 7.67 5.82 15.36
N ALA A 5 7.98 5.39 14.13
CA ALA A 5 9.20 4.65 13.81
C ALA A 5 10.44 5.56 13.91
N GLN A 6 10.33 6.80 13.43
CA GLN A 6 11.39 7.81 13.51
C GLN A 6 11.71 8.22 14.95
N SER A 7 10.71 8.29 15.84
CA SER A 7 10.88 8.64 17.25
C SER A 7 11.29 7.47 18.15
N HIS A 8 11.40 6.25 17.61
CA HIS A 8 11.68 5.05 18.41
C HIS A 8 13.19 4.84 18.54
N GLU A 9 13.67 4.66 19.78
CA GLU A 9 15.11 4.61 20.11
C GLU A 9 15.91 3.60 19.28
N THR A 10 15.40 2.37 19.11
CA THR A 10 16.07 1.36 18.27
C THR A 10 15.76 1.51 16.77
N VAL A 11 14.47 1.57 16.40
CA VAL A 11 14.03 1.54 15.00
C VAL A 11 14.48 2.78 14.23
N GLY A 12 14.53 3.95 14.87
CA GLY A 12 15.00 5.21 14.27
C GLY A 12 16.49 5.22 13.91
N THR A 13 17.29 4.28 14.42
CA THR A 13 18.72 4.16 14.06
C THR A 13 18.94 3.47 12.71
N LEU A 14 17.90 2.80 12.18
CA LEU A 14 17.99 2.11 10.90
C LEU A 14 18.07 3.13 9.76
N ARG A 15 19.04 2.93 8.84
CA ARG A 15 19.21 3.79 7.66
C ARG A 15 17.91 3.94 6.84
N ALA A 16 17.14 2.85 6.70
CA ALA A 16 15.86 2.88 5.99
C ALA A 16 14.85 3.88 6.60
N VAL A 17 14.86 4.05 7.94
CA VAL A 17 13.98 4.99 8.62
C VAL A 17 14.49 6.43 8.50
N GLN A 18 15.82 6.60 8.53
CA GLN A 18 16.47 7.91 8.39
C GLN A 18 16.33 8.48 6.97
N GLU A 19 16.43 7.63 5.95
CA GLU A 19 16.31 8.02 4.54
C GLU A 19 14.86 8.07 4.04
N GLY A 20 13.87 7.84 4.92
CA GLY A 20 12.45 7.84 4.52
C GLY A 20 12.02 6.61 3.70
N ASN A 21 12.92 5.66 3.47
CA ASN A 21 12.68 4.37 2.81
C ASN A 21 11.97 3.37 3.75
N PHE A 22 10.89 3.82 4.42
CA PHE A 22 10.10 3.02 5.35
C PHE A 22 8.66 2.92 4.83
N VAL A 23 8.36 1.77 4.21
CA VAL A 23 7.06 1.50 3.58
C VAL A 23 6.28 0.53 4.47
N ARG A 24 5.03 0.90 4.77
CA ARG A 24 4.12 0.00 5.49
C ARG A 24 3.27 -0.74 4.47
N THR A 25 3.44 -2.05 4.43
CA THR A 25 2.65 -2.95 3.59
C THR A 25 1.81 -3.85 4.50
N GLY A 26 0.52 -3.99 4.23
CA GLY A 26 -0.34 -4.95 4.92
C GLY A 26 -0.95 -4.55 6.27
N GLY A 27 -1.90 -5.36 6.71
CA GLY A 27 -2.63 -5.23 7.97
C GLY A 27 -2.39 -6.43 8.90
N LYS A 28 -3.04 -6.45 10.07
CA LYS A 28 -2.94 -7.59 11.00
C LYS A 28 -3.58 -8.88 10.45
N ARG A 29 -4.51 -8.74 9.50
CA ARG A 29 -5.19 -9.84 8.82
C ARG A 29 -4.85 -9.74 7.35
N MET A 30 -4.05 -10.68 6.89
CA MET A 30 -3.63 -10.79 5.49
C MET A 30 -4.43 -11.92 4.82
N GLY A 31 -4.76 -11.72 3.57
CA GLY A 31 -5.56 -12.62 2.76
C GLY A 31 -5.67 -12.07 1.34
N PRO A 32 -6.21 -12.85 0.38
CA PRO A 32 -6.06 -12.53 -1.05
C PRO A 32 -6.53 -11.12 -1.43
N ILE A 33 -7.63 -10.65 -0.85
CA ILE A 33 -8.15 -9.30 -1.10
C ILE A 33 -7.21 -8.24 -0.53
N VAL A 34 -6.75 -8.40 0.72
CA VAL A 34 -5.85 -7.45 1.38
C VAL A 34 -4.49 -7.39 0.67
N ASP A 35 -4.04 -8.52 0.12
CA ASP A 35 -2.78 -8.61 -0.61
C ASP A 35 -2.81 -7.77 -1.89
N LEU A 36 -3.93 -7.74 -2.62
CA LEU A 36 -4.09 -6.89 -3.82
C LEU A 36 -3.91 -5.41 -3.49
N PHE A 37 -4.62 -4.91 -2.47
CA PHE A 37 -4.49 -3.52 -2.04
C PHE A 37 -3.10 -3.21 -1.45
N SER A 38 -2.50 -4.15 -0.73
CA SER A 38 -1.16 -3.98 -0.16
C SER A 38 -0.10 -3.93 -1.25
N ALA A 39 -0.22 -4.77 -2.29
CA ALA A 39 0.66 -4.74 -3.44
C ALA A 39 0.52 -3.42 -4.21
N GLU A 40 -0.70 -2.95 -4.46
CA GLU A 40 -0.96 -1.64 -5.10
C GLU A 40 -0.31 -0.49 -4.32
N ALA A 41 -0.57 -0.42 -3.02
CA ALA A 41 0.01 0.61 -2.16
C ALA A 41 1.55 0.55 -2.13
N THR A 42 2.13 -0.65 -2.17
CA THR A 42 3.59 -0.83 -2.16
C THR A 42 4.21 -0.39 -3.48
N ALA A 43 3.61 -0.77 -4.61
CA ALA A 43 4.09 -0.39 -5.94
C ALA A 43 4.12 1.14 -6.08
N LYS A 44 3.05 1.82 -5.69
CA LYS A 44 2.95 3.29 -5.72
C LYS A 44 3.92 3.99 -4.77
N GLN A 45 4.13 3.46 -3.56
CA GLN A 45 5.12 4.03 -2.61
C GLN A 45 6.57 3.83 -3.07
N LEU A 46 6.88 2.79 -3.84
CA LEU A 46 8.24 2.51 -4.31
C LEU A 46 8.55 3.14 -5.68
N TYR A 47 7.56 3.19 -6.58
CA TYR A 47 7.74 3.64 -7.97
C TYR A 47 6.59 4.61 -8.37
N PRO A 48 6.48 5.77 -7.71
CA PRO A 48 5.40 6.72 -8.00
C PRO A 48 5.46 7.29 -9.42
N GLU A 49 6.66 7.37 -10.03
CA GLU A 49 6.81 7.82 -11.41
C GLU A 49 6.23 6.84 -12.44
N GLU A 50 6.11 5.56 -12.09
CA GLU A 50 5.58 4.51 -12.98
C GLU A 50 4.10 4.21 -12.69
N PHE A 51 3.73 4.16 -11.40
CA PHE A 51 2.40 3.72 -10.98
C PHE A 51 1.52 4.83 -10.40
N GLY A 52 1.99 6.07 -10.33
CA GLY A 52 1.29 7.19 -9.69
C GLY A 52 1.56 7.29 -8.19
N GLU A 53 1.40 8.50 -7.65
CA GLU A 53 1.65 8.80 -6.23
C GLU A 53 0.68 8.06 -5.31
N TRP A 54 1.17 7.57 -4.16
CA TRP A 54 0.30 6.96 -3.17
C TRP A 54 -0.48 8.03 -2.39
N PRO A 55 -1.82 8.10 -2.49
CA PRO A 55 -2.59 9.19 -1.87
C PRO A 55 -2.73 9.07 -0.35
N GLY A 56 -2.36 7.92 0.23
CA GLY A 56 -2.50 7.65 1.67
C GLY A 56 -3.65 6.70 2.00
N SER A 57 -4.70 6.65 1.18
CA SER A 57 -5.85 5.75 1.32
C SER A 57 -6.17 5.00 0.02
N ILE A 58 -6.64 3.76 0.14
CA ILE A 58 -7.09 2.96 -1.02
C ILE A 58 -8.29 3.60 -1.74
N ASP A 59 -9.12 4.34 -1.03
CA ASP A 59 -10.33 4.98 -1.57
C ASP A 59 -10.03 6.20 -2.44
N GLU A 60 -8.84 6.77 -2.27
CA GLU A 60 -8.41 8.00 -2.93
C GLU A 60 -7.55 7.73 -4.17
N VAL A 61 -7.27 6.45 -4.48
CA VAL A 61 -6.51 6.08 -5.69
C VAL A 61 -7.35 6.41 -6.94
N PRO A 62 -6.85 7.26 -7.86
CA PRO A 62 -7.53 7.59 -9.12
C PRO A 62 -7.86 6.32 -9.91
N GLU A 63 -9.02 6.31 -10.57
CA GLU A 63 -9.52 5.12 -11.24
C GLU A 63 -8.58 4.63 -12.36
N ASP A 64 -8.00 5.55 -13.09
CA ASP A 64 -7.01 5.32 -14.15
C ASP A 64 -5.64 4.87 -13.63
N GLU A 65 -5.38 5.04 -12.33
CA GLU A 65 -4.14 4.59 -11.70
C GLU A 65 -4.33 3.34 -10.80
N ARG A 66 -5.50 2.70 -10.82
CA ARG A 66 -5.73 1.44 -10.10
C ARG A 66 -4.97 0.32 -10.80
N LEU A 67 -4.21 -0.44 -10.02
CA LEU A 67 -3.36 -1.53 -10.53
C LEU A 67 -4.09 -2.87 -10.65
N PHE A 68 -5.37 -2.91 -10.25
CA PHE A 68 -6.24 -4.05 -10.47
C PHE A 68 -7.70 -3.62 -10.57
N ASP A 69 -8.51 -4.44 -11.23
CA ASP A 69 -9.93 -4.21 -11.40
C ASP A 69 -10.70 -4.57 -10.12
N ARG A 70 -11.11 -3.52 -9.39
CA ARG A 70 -11.85 -3.67 -8.13
C ARG A 70 -13.24 -4.25 -8.34
N GLN A 71 -13.89 -3.96 -9.47
CA GLN A 71 -15.23 -4.48 -9.78
C GLN A 71 -15.14 -5.97 -10.10
N ARG A 72 -14.20 -6.38 -10.95
CA ARG A 72 -13.97 -7.79 -11.24
C ARG A 72 -13.70 -8.60 -9.97
N VAL A 73 -12.93 -8.06 -9.03
CA VAL A 73 -12.70 -8.72 -7.72
C VAL A 73 -14.00 -8.83 -6.92
N ALA A 74 -14.83 -7.79 -6.90
CA ALA A 74 -16.14 -7.84 -6.25
C ALA A 74 -17.03 -8.93 -6.88
N ASP A 75 -17.06 -9.02 -8.21
CA ASP A 75 -17.82 -10.04 -8.93
C ASP A 75 -17.33 -11.46 -8.56
N VAL A 76 -16.01 -11.68 -8.41
CA VAL A 76 -15.46 -12.98 -7.97
C VAL A 76 -16.00 -13.33 -6.58
N VAL A 77 -15.94 -12.36 -5.66
CA VAL A 77 -16.34 -12.55 -4.25
C VAL A 77 -17.83 -12.84 -4.13
N ASN A 78 -18.66 -12.21 -4.97
CA ASN A 78 -20.10 -12.42 -5.00
C ASN A 78 -20.51 -13.68 -5.77
N GLY A 79 -19.59 -14.30 -6.54
CA GLY A 79 -19.90 -15.44 -7.41
C GLY A 79 -20.64 -15.05 -8.68
N GLU A 80 -20.38 -13.85 -9.20
CA GLU A 80 -21.08 -13.22 -10.32
C GLU A 80 -20.26 -13.22 -11.63
N LEU A 81 -19.15 -13.97 -11.69
CA LEU A 81 -18.31 -14.13 -12.88
C LEU A 81 -18.76 -15.23 -13.85
#